data_AF-A0A9X7JW82-F1
#
_entry.id   AF-A0A9X7JW82-F1
#
_cell.length_a   1.000
_cell.length_b   1.000
_cell.length_c   1.000
_cell.angle_alpha   90.00
_cell.angle_beta   90.00
_cell.angle_gamma   90.00
#
_symmetry.space_group_name_H-M   'P 1'
#
loop_
_entity.id
_entity.type
_entity.pdbx_description
1 polymer ?
#
loop_
_entity_poly.entity_id
_entity_poly.type
_entity_poly.pdbx_seq_one_letter_code
_entity_poly.pdbx_strand_id
1 'polypeptide(L)' 'MKSTFFDFYNLLYKMGYLTKDIVHEAAEWGVITLEEYQEITGEEFVA' A
#
# COMPACT_ATOMS: atom_id res chain seq x y z
N MET A 1 5.57 13.81 2.22
CA MET A 1 4.11 14.03 2.06
C MET A 1 3.54 12.71 1.60
N LYS A 2 2.42 12.27 2.17
CA LYS A 2 1.79 11.01 1.75
C LYS A 2 1.06 11.19 0.41
N SER A 3 0.94 10.11 -0.35
CA SER A 3 0.11 10.06 -1.56
C SER A 3 -1.35 10.27 -1.19
N THR A 4 -2.12 10.89 -2.09
CA THR A 4 -3.54 11.18 -1.88
C THR A 4 -4.35 9.95 -1.48
N PHE A 5 -3.96 8.76 -1.94
CA PHE A 5 -4.67 7.51 -1.68
C PHE A 5 -4.11 6.68 -0.52
N PHE A 6 -3.09 7.18 0.21
CA PHE A 6 -2.47 6.43 1.30
C PHE A 6 -3.48 5.93 2.35
N ASP A 7 -4.31 6.84 2.87
CA ASP A 7 -5.26 6.50 3.95
C ASP A 7 -6.33 5.50 3.49
N PHE A 8 -6.71 5.54 2.20
CA PHE A 8 -7.65 4.59 1.61
C PHE A 8 -7.10 3.17 1.62
N TYR A 9 -5.88 2.97 1.11
CA TYR A 9 -5.24 1.65 1.08
C TYR A 9 -4.91 1.15 2.48
N ASN A 10 -4.41 2.03 3.36
CA ASN A 10 -4.11 1.69 4.75
C ASN A 10 -5.35 1.20 5.52
N LEU A 11 -6.46 1.92 5.40
CA LEU A 11 -7.71 1.57 6.08
C LEU A 11 -8.27 0.26 5.56
N LEU A 12 -8.40 0.10 4.23
CA LEU A 12 -9.00 -1.09 3.66
C LEU A 12 -8.14 -2.34 3.83
N TYR A 13 -6.82 -2.22 3.83
CA TYR A 13 -5.91 -3.30 4.20
C TYR A 13 -6.11 -3.72 5.65
N LYS A 14 -6.13 -2.77 6.60
CA LYS A 14 -6.37 -3.06 8.03
C LYS A 14 -7.74 -3.69 8.32
N MET A 15 -8.74 -3.38 7.51
CA MET A 15 -10.07 -3.99 7.60
C MET A 15 -10.14 -5.37 6.92
N GLY A 16 -9.07 -5.82 6.25
CA GLY A 16 -9.01 -7.11 5.56
C GLY A 16 -9.72 -7.14 4.20
N TYR A 17 -10.06 -5.96 3.64
CA TYR A 17 -10.67 -5.88 2.31
C TYR A 17 -9.66 -5.97 1.17
N LEU A 18 -8.41 -5.58 1.43
CA LEU A 18 -7.33 -5.65 0.46
C LEU A 18 -6.28 -6.66 0.92
N THR A 19 -5.75 -7.43 -0.02
CA THR A 19 -4.54 -8.23 0.19
C THR A 19 -3.31 -7.38 -0.06
N LYS A 20 -2.16 -7.83 0.43
CA LYS A 20 -0.88 -7.14 0.17
C LYS A 20 -0.58 -7.01 -1.32
N ASP A 21 -0.93 -8.01 -2.12
CA ASP A 21 -0.71 -7.99 -3.57
C ASP A 21 -1.46 -6.82 -4.25
N ILE A 22 -2.69 -6.53 -3.81
CA ILE A 22 -3.46 -5.38 -4.32
C ILE A 22 -2.82 -4.05 -3.92
N VAL A 23 -2.30 -3.95 -2.68
CA VAL A 23 -1.57 -2.74 -2.23
C VAL A 23 -0.25 -2.59 -3.01
N HIS A 24 0.38 -3.71 -3.37
CA HIS A 24 1.61 -3.71 -4.17
C HIS A 24 1.35 -3.23 -5.61
N GLU A 25 0.32 -3.74 -6.29
CA GLU A 25 -0.08 -3.25 -7.62
C GLU A 25 -0.36 -1.75 -7.62
N ALA A 26 -1.02 -1.24 -6.57
CA ALA A 26 -1.25 0.20 -6.41
C ALA A 26 0.06 1.01 -6.31
N ALA A 27 1.09 0.45 -5.66
CA ALA A 27 2.41 1.06 -5.62
C ALA A 27 3.12 0.99 -6.97
N GLU A 28 3.03 -0.14 -7.69
CA GLU A 28 3.58 -0.30 -9.04
C GLU A 28 2.94 0.67 -10.05
N TRP A 29 1.65 0.97 -9.89
CA TRP A 29 0.94 1.95 -10.72
C TRP A 29 1.18 3.41 -10.31
N GLY A 30 1.94 3.65 -9.24
CA GLY A 30 2.24 4.99 -8.71
C GLY A 30 1.06 5.67 -8.01
N VAL A 31 0.05 4.91 -7.58
CA VAL A 31 -1.10 5.42 -6.80
C VAL A 31 -0.66 5.74 -5.36
N ILE A 32 0.24 4.92 -4.83
CA ILE A 32 1.00 5.14 -3.59
C ILE A 32 2.49 4.87 -3.87
N THR A 33 3.39 5.22 -2.96
CA THR A 33 4.81 4.88 -3.11
C THR A 33 5.13 3.46 -2.60
N LEU A 34 6.28 2.92 -2.99
CA LEU A 34 6.77 1.66 -2.43
C LEU A 34 7.04 1.76 -0.92
N GLU A 35 7.49 2.91 -0.41
CA GLU A 35 7.64 3.09 1.05
C GLU A 35 6.28 3.07 1.76
N GLU A 36 5.25 3.62 1.12
CA GLU A 36 3.88 3.57 1.64
C GLU A 36 3.30 2.16 1.65
N TYR A 37 3.58 1.36 0.61
CA TYR A 37 3.27 -0.07 0.63
C TYR A 37 3.93 -0.77 1.83
N GLN A 38 5.22 -0.54 2.07
CA GLN A 38 5.95 -1.12 3.20
C GLN A 38 5.32 -0.69 4.54
N GLU A 39 4.91 0.57 4.66
CA GLU A 39 4.24 1.08 5.88
C GLU A 39 2.85 0.47 6.09
N ILE A 40 2.09 0.23 5.02
CA ILE A 40 0.75 -0.35 5.11
C ILE A 40 0.82 -1.84 5.47
N THR A 41 1.73 -2.57 4.82
CA THR A 41 1.76 -4.04 4.90
C THR A 41 2.72 -4.56 5.97
N GLY A 42 3.73 -3.78 6.35
CA GLY A 42 4.83 -4.19 7.21
C GLY A 42 5.84 -5.12 6.54
N GLU A 43 5.68 -5.41 5.24
CA GLU A 43 6.62 -6.24 4.49
C GLU A 43 7.65 -5.36 3.79
N GLU A 44 8.92 -5.72 3.93
CA GLU A 44 9.97 -5.14 3.09
C GLU A 44 9.69 -5.52 1.63
N PHE A 45 9.86 -4.55 0.74
CA PHE A 45 9.81 -4.80 -0.68
C PHE A 45 11.06 -5.61 -1.05
N VAL A 46 10.89 -6.87 -1.44
CA VAL A 46 11.94 -7.68 -2.06
C VAL A 46 11.70 -7.64 -3.56
N ALA A 47 12.54 -6.88 -4.27
CA ALA A 47 12.54 -6.78 -5.73
C ALA A 47 12.83 -8.12 -6.41
#